data_AF-A0A533SMK2-F1
#
_entry.id   AF-A0A533SMK2-F1
#
_cell.length_a   1.000
_cell.length_b   1.000
_cell.length_c   1.000
_cell.angle_alpha   90.00
_cell.angle_beta   90.00
_cell.angle_gamma   90.00
#
_symmetry.space_group_name_H-M   'P 1'
#
loop_
_entity.id
_entity.type
_entity.pdbx_description
1 polymer ?
#
loop_
_entity_poly.entity_id
_entity_poly.type
_entity_poly.pdbx_seq_one_letter_code
_entity_poly.pdbx_strand_id
1 'polypeptide(L)' 'MNIVIDPNLAYVLLVSGFVLAVLALFTPGTGLLEIGALFALVVAGFGVATLPTTW' A
#
# COMPACT_ATOMS: atom_id res chain seq x y z
N MET A 1 3.18 -20.95 3.97
CA MET A 1 1.97 -20.34 3.35
C MET A 1 2.45 -19.41 2.26
N ASN A 2 2.09 -19.70 1.01
CA ASN A 2 2.42 -18.86 -0.14
C ASN A 2 1.35 -17.77 -0.30
N ILE A 3 1.38 -16.76 0.56
CA ILE A 3 0.54 -15.56 0.37
C ILE A 3 1.28 -14.69 -0.65
N VAL A 4 1.21 -15.09 -1.92
CA VAL A 4 1.71 -14.29 -3.03
C VAL A 4 0.58 -13.33 -3.39
N ILE A 5 0.74 -12.08 -2.98
CA ILE A 5 0.00 -10.99 -3.60
C ILE A 5 0.50 -10.88 -5.04
N ASP A 6 -0.43 -10.78 -5.99
CA ASP A 6 -0.09 -10.51 -7.38
C ASP A 6 0.77 -9.22 -7.45
N PRO A 7 1.92 -9.23 -8.15
CA PRO A 7 2.81 -8.07 -8.19
C PRO A 7 2.15 -6.80 -8.75
N ASN A 8 1.23 -6.93 -9.70
CA ASN A 8 0.51 -5.79 -10.25
C ASN A 8 -0.46 -5.22 -9.22
N LEU A 9 -1.10 -6.09 -8.43
CA LEU A 9 -1.94 -5.66 -7.32
C LEU A 9 -1.11 -4.94 -6.24
N ALA A 10 0.06 -5.46 -5.88
CA ALA A 10 0.98 -4.79 -4.96
C ALA A 10 1.37 -3.39 -5.47
N TYR A 11 1.65 -3.26 -6.76
CA TYR A 11 1.95 -1.97 -7.39
C TYR A 11 0.77 -1.00 -7.35
N VAL A 12 -0.44 -1.45 -7.69
CA VAL A 12 -1.65 -0.61 -7.64
C VAL A 12 -1.92 -0.15 -6.20
N LEU A 13 -1.78 -1.04 -5.21
CA LEU A 13 -1.92 -0.69 -3.79
C LEU A 13 -0.85 0.29 -3.33
N LEU A 14 0.40 0.16 -3.80
CA LEU A 14 1.47 1.09 -3.49
C LEU A 14 1.16 2.50 -4.01
N VAL A 15 0.80 2.61 -5.30
CA VAL A 15 0.52 3.91 -5.93
C VAL A 15 -0.72 4.56 -5.31
N SER A 16 -1.81 3.80 -5.16
CA SER A 16 -3.04 4.31 -4.56
C SER A 16 -2.85 4.67 -3.09
N GLY A 17 -2.15 3.85 -2.31
CA GLY A 17 -1.82 4.14 -0.92
C GLY A 17 -0.96 5.39 -0.76
N PHE A 18 0.01 5.60 -1.65
CA PHE A 18 0.82 6.82 -1.69
C PHE A 18 -0.03 8.06 -2.00
N VAL A 19 -0.90 7.98 -3.01
CA VAL A 19 -1.84 9.08 -3.33
C VAL A 19 -2.75 9.37 -2.14
N LEU A 20 -3.32 8.35 -1.51
CA LEU A 20 -4.16 8.52 -0.32
C LEU A 20 -3.38 9.15 0.85
N ALA A 21 -2.11 8.77 1.06
CA ALA A 21 -1.26 9.37 2.09
C ALA A 21 -1.00 10.86 1.83
N VAL A 22 -0.76 11.23 0.57
CA VAL A 22 -0.62 12.63 0.16
C VAL A 22 -1.93 13.38 0.41
N LEU A 23 -3.08 12.84 0.02
CA LEU A 23 -4.39 13.46 0.27
C LEU A 23 -4.69 13.59 1.77
N ALA A 24 -4.36 12.58 2.57
CA ALA A 24 -4.51 12.60 4.02
C ALA A 24 -3.74 13.76 4.67
N LEU A 25 -2.56 14.12 4.12
CA LEU A 25 -1.78 15.27 4.60
C LEU A 25 -2.51 16.61 4.40
N PHE A 26 -3.36 16.73 3.38
CA PHE A 26 -4.16 17.93 3.12
C PHE A 26 -5.47 17.98 3.90
N THR A 27 -5.95 16.84 4.41
CA THR A 27 -7.18 16.75 5.22
C THR A 27 -6.94 15.90 6.48
N PRO A 28 -6.06 16.37 7.39
CA PRO A 28 -5.68 15.59 8.57
C PRO A 28 -6.87 15.40 9.53
N GLY A 29 -6.93 14.25 10.20
CA GLY A 29 -7.96 13.95 11.20
C GLY A 29 -9.31 13.49 10.65
N THR A 30 -9.41 13.18 9.36
CA THR A 30 -10.63 12.62 8.74
C THR A 30 -10.80 11.12 9.03
N GLY A 31 -9.73 10.42 9.43
CA GLY A 31 -9.67 8.98 9.72
C GLY A 31 -9.72 8.11 8.47
N LEU A 32 -10.59 8.43 7.51
CA LEU A 32 -10.84 7.59 6.34
C LEU A 32 -9.62 7.49 5.41
N LEU A 33 -9.04 8.63 5.02
CA LEU A 33 -7.89 8.65 4.13
C LEU A 33 -6.64 8.10 4.83
N GLU A 34 -6.48 8.37 6.11
CA GLU A 34 -5.34 7.92 6.92
C GLU A 34 -5.35 6.39 7.05
N ILE A 35 -6.49 5.80 7.42
CA ILE A 35 -6.64 4.33 7.53
C ILE A 35 -6.52 3.68 6.15
N GLY A 36 -7.14 4.26 5.12
CA GLY A 36 -7.06 3.74 3.75
C GLY A 36 -5.63 3.75 3.22
N ALA A 37 -4.90 4.85 3.42
CA ALA A 37 -3.49 4.97 3.06
C ALA A 37 -2.62 3.96 3.83
N LEU A 38 -2.79 3.88 5.16
CA LEU A 38 -2.03 2.97 6.00
C LEU A 38 -2.26 1.51 5.60
N PHE A 39 -3.52 1.14 5.40
CA PHE A 39 -3.90 -0.21 4.96
C PHE A 39 -3.27 -0.54 3.60
N ALA A 40 -3.47 0.33 2.60
CA ALA A 40 -2.95 0.09 1.26
C ALA A 40 -1.41 -0.01 1.23
N LEU A 41 -0.72 0.88 1.95
CA LEU A 41 0.75 0.87 2.02
C LEU A 41 1.31 -0.34 2.77
N VAL A 42 0.67 -0.76 3.87
CA VAL A 42 1.10 -1.96 4.62
C VAL A 42 0.92 -3.21 3.77
N VAL A 43 -0.22 -3.36 3.11
CA VAL A 43 -0.50 -4.53 2.25
C VAL A 43 0.41 -4.54 1.01
N ALA A 44 0.64 -3.37 0.40
CA ALA A 44 1.60 -3.24 -0.70
C ALA A 44 3.02 -3.60 -0.26
N GLY A 45 3.47 -3.08 0.87
CA GLY A 45 4.80 -3.36 1.44
C GLY A 45 4.98 -4.84 1.78
N PHE A 46 3.94 -5.49 2.33
CA PHE A 46 3.94 -6.93 2.54
C PHE A 46 4.06 -7.70 1.21
N GLY A 47 3.29 -7.32 0.19
CA GLY A 47 3.38 -7.92 -1.14
C GLY A 47 4.78 -7.78 -1.75
N VAL A 48 5.37 -6.58 -1.70
CA VAL A 48 6.74 -6.33 -2.17
C VAL A 48 7.78 -7.15 -1.41
N ALA A 49 7.63 -7.29 -0.08
CA ALA A 49 8.56 -8.05 0.75
C ALA A 49 8.51 -9.57 0.48
N THR A 50 7.43 -10.09 -0.11
CA THR A 50 7.30 -11.52 -0.46
C THR A 50 7.68 -11.82 -1.91
N LEU A 51 7.99 -10.81 -2.73
CA LEU A 51 8.45 -11.01 -4.09
C LEU A 51 9.86 -11.64 -4.13
N PRO A 52 10.11 -12.58 -5.06
CA PRO A 52 11.46 -13.08 -5.29
C PRO A 52 12.37 -11.94 -5.76
N THR A 53 13.46 -11.71 -5.04
CA THR A 53 14.49 -10.74 -5.43
C THR A 53 15.59 -11.47 -6.19
N THR A 54 15.65 -11.24 -7.50
CA THR A 54 16.80 -11.63 -8.33
C THR A 54 17.76 -10.46 -8.35
N TRP A 55 18.69 -10.43 -7.40
CA TRP A 55 19.85 -9.55 -7.48
C TRP A 55 20.78 -9.97 -8.61
#